data_AF-A0A923S7W4-F1
#
_entry.id   AF-A0A923S7W4-F1
#
_cell.length_a   1.000
_cell.length_b   1.000
_cell.length_c   1.000
_cell.angle_alpha   90.00
_cell.angle_beta   90.00
_cell.angle_gamma   90.00
#
_symmetry.space_group_name_H-M   'P 1'
#
loop_
_entity.id
_entity.type
_entity.pdbx_description
1 polymer ?
#
loop_
_entity_poly.entity_id
_entity_poly.type
_entity_poly.pdbx_seq_one_letter_code
_entity_poly.pdbx_strand_id
1 'polypeptide(L)'
;MSKSWTPEELAAASAAMKAEGHMSYEEFCAAPVLRLEHRGRDSWGRPVYECDGRLYVDVDPRRSRQADICTKQGNAFDGEPCDPVPEGTIIEFVPARDTWDF
;
A
#
# COMPACT_ATOMS: atom_id res chain seq x y z
N MET A 1 4.15 7.26 -28.75
CA MET A 1 4.73 5.95 -29.12
C MET A 1 5.51 5.46 -27.92
N SER A 2 5.03 4.41 -27.25
CA SER A 2 5.80 3.74 -26.20
C SER A 2 7.05 3.13 -26.83
N LYS A 3 8.22 3.40 -26.26
CA LYS A 3 9.44 2.67 -26.63
C LYS A 3 9.20 1.20 -26.31
N SER A 4 9.32 0.33 -27.30
CA SER A 4 9.42 -1.11 -27.07
C SER A 4 10.83 -1.38 -26.53
N TRP A 5 10.94 -1.68 -25.25
CA TRP A 5 12.22 -2.02 -24.62
C TRP A 5 12.63 -3.43 -25.03
N THR A 6 13.91 -3.65 -25.30
CA THR A 6 14.45 -5.01 -25.43
C THR A 6 14.52 -5.69 -24.05
N PRO A 7 14.53 -7.03 -23.98
CA PRO A 7 14.65 -7.75 -22.70
C PRO A 7 15.91 -7.38 -21.91
N GLU A 8 17.03 -7.12 -22.60
CA GLU A 8 18.29 -6.71 -21.97
C GLU A 8 18.20 -5.33 -21.35
N GLU A 9 17.63 -4.35 -22.07
CA GLU A 9 17.43 -3.00 -21.53
C GLU A 9 16.48 -3.02 -20.33
N LEU A 10 15.43 -3.85 -20.36
CA LEU A 10 14.50 -4.00 -19.23
C LEU A 10 15.21 -4.60 -18.01
N ALA A 11 16.02 -5.64 -18.21
CA ALA A 11 16.79 -6.26 -17.12
C ALA A 11 17.81 -5.28 -16.51
N ALA A 12 18.49 -4.49 -17.34
CA ALA A 12 19.43 -3.46 -16.87
C ALA A 12 18.72 -2.35 -16.08
N ALA A 13 17.57 -1.87 -16.56
CA ALA A 13 16.75 -0.89 -15.85
C ALA A 13 16.21 -1.45 -14.53
N SER A 14 15.69 -2.68 -14.53
CA SER A 14 15.21 -3.38 -13.33
C SER A 14 16.32 -3.53 -12.28
N ALA A 15 17.52 -3.92 -12.70
CA ALA A 15 18.69 -4.03 -11.82
C ALA A 15 19.14 -2.67 -11.26
N ALA A 16 19.08 -1.60 -12.06
CA ALA A 16 19.39 -0.25 -11.60
C ALA A 16 18.38 0.23 -10.54
N MET A 17 17.08 0.05 -10.76
CA MET A 17 16.03 0.37 -9.78
C MET A 17 16.26 -0.38 -8.46
N LYS A 18 16.64 -1.66 -8.54
CA LYS A 18 16.97 -2.46 -7.38
C LYS A 18 18.22 -1.97 -6.64
N ALA A 19 19.26 -1.54 -7.37
CA ALA A 19 20.46 -0.97 -6.78
C ALA A 19 20.18 0.35 -6.04
N GLU A 20 19.15 1.10 -6.45
CA GLU A 20 18.66 2.30 -5.78
C GLU A 20 17.75 2.00 -4.57
N GLY A 21 17.46 0.72 -4.30
CA GLY A 21 16.62 0.29 -3.18
C GLY A 21 15.13 0.20 -3.49
N HIS A 22 14.74 0.31 -4.76
CA HIS A 22 13.37 0.07 -5.22
C HIS A 22 13.15 -1.41 -5.56
N MET A 23 11.89 -1.81 -5.77
CA MET A 23 11.56 -3.14 -6.27
C MET A 23 11.99 -3.27 -7.73
N SER A 24 12.49 -4.45 -8.11
CA SER A 24 12.70 -4.80 -9.51
C SER A 24 11.37 -4.92 -10.26
N TYR A 25 11.39 -4.91 -11.60
CA TYR A 25 10.19 -5.13 -12.42
C TYR A 25 9.56 -6.51 -12.15
N GLU A 26 10.39 -7.54 -12.03
CA GLU A 26 9.96 -8.90 -11.74
C GLU A 26 9.34 -9.01 -10.34
N GLU A 27 9.97 -8.37 -9.35
CA GLU A 27 9.46 -8.30 -7.97
C GLU A 27 8.12 -7.55 -7.92
N PHE A 28 8.00 -6.44 -8.64
CA PHE A 28 6.77 -5.67 -8.75
C PHE A 28 5.64 -6.49 -9.40
N CYS A 29 5.92 -7.19 -10.49
CA CYS A 29 4.93 -8.05 -11.16
C CYS A 29 4.49 -9.25 -10.30
N ALA A 30 5.35 -9.73 -9.42
CA ALA A 30 5.05 -10.84 -8.51
C ALA A 30 4.45 -10.40 -7.16
N ALA A 31 4.47 -9.12 -6.85
CA ALA A 31 4.04 -8.60 -5.56
C ALA A 31 2.52 -8.77 -5.36
N PRO A 32 2.08 -9.12 -4.13
CA PRO A 32 0.66 -9.13 -3.83
C PRO A 32 0.08 -7.71 -3.88
N VAL A 33 -1.11 -7.57 -4.45
CA VAL A 33 -1.86 -6.32 -4.48
C VAL A 33 -2.98 -6.39 -3.44
N LEU A 34 -3.00 -5.44 -2.52
CA LEU A 34 -4.06 -5.28 -1.53
C LEU A 34 -4.92 -4.07 -1.91
N ARG A 35 -6.15 -4.35 -2.34
CA ARG A 35 -7.12 -3.33 -2.77
C ARG A 35 -7.98 -2.89 -1.58
N LEU A 36 -7.73 -1.69 -1.09
CA LEU A 36 -8.33 -1.14 0.12
C LEU A 36 -9.49 -0.19 -0.19
N GLU A 37 -10.72 -0.62 0.11
CA GLU A 37 -11.93 0.18 -0.04
C GLU A 37 -12.16 1.06 1.20
N HIS A 38 -12.28 2.37 1.02
CA HIS A 38 -12.50 3.28 2.14
C HIS A 38 -13.86 3.04 2.82
N ARG A 39 -13.84 2.84 4.15
CA ARG A 39 -15.04 2.61 4.97
C ARG A 39 -15.39 3.77 5.89
N GLY A 40 -14.43 4.62 6.24
CA GLY A 40 -14.64 5.78 7.10
C GLY A 40 -13.43 6.06 7.98
N ARG A 41 -13.62 6.77 9.08
CA ARG A 41 -12.55 7.07 10.05
C ARG A 41 -12.89 6.53 11.42
N ASP A 42 -11.92 5.93 12.09
CA ASP A 42 -12.09 5.47 13.47
C ASP A 42 -12.15 6.64 14.47
N SER A 43 -12.37 6.33 15.75
CA SER A 43 -12.41 7.30 16.85
C SER A 43 -11.16 8.17 17.01
N TRP A 44 -10.02 7.80 16.40
CA TRP A 44 -8.78 8.60 16.38
C TRP A 44 -8.67 9.46 15.11
N GLY A 45 -9.70 9.43 14.25
CA GLY A 45 -9.73 10.15 12.98
C GLY A 45 -8.84 9.54 11.89
N ARG A 46 -8.37 8.30 12.08
CA ARG A 46 -7.55 7.57 11.09
C ARG A 46 -8.46 6.87 10.08
N PRO A 47 -8.10 6.82 8.79
CA PRO A 47 -8.92 6.17 7.78
C PRO A 47 -8.86 4.66 7.93
N VAL A 48 -10.05 4.06 7.91
CA VAL A 48 -10.28 2.62 7.93
C VAL A 48 -10.72 2.17 6.55
N TYR A 49 -10.10 1.11 6.08
CA TYR A 49 -10.37 0.48 4.80
C TYR A 49 -10.79 -0.98 5.00
N GLU A 50 -11.36 -1.58 3.96
CA GLU A 50 -11.71 -2.99 3.93
C GLU A 50 -11.21 -3.68 2.65
N CYS A 51 -10.80 -4.93 2.79
CA CYS A 51 -10.54 -5.86 1.70
C CYS A 51 -10.99 -7.25 2.14
N ASP A 52 -11.82 -7.92 1.33
CA ASP A 52 -12.32 -9.28 1.57
C ASP A 52 -12.87 -9.52 3.00
N GLY A 53 -13.63 -8.55 3.52
CA GLY A 53 -14.23 -8.61 4.85
C GLY A 53 -13.27 -8.33 6.01
N ARG A 54 -11.99 -8.00 5.74
CA ARG A 54 -11.00 -7.64 6.75
C ARG A 54 -10.73 -6.13 6.76
N LEU A 55 -10.69 -5.56 7.95
CA LEU A 55 -10.46 -4.14 8.18
C LEU A 55 -8.97 -3.84 8.35
N TYR A 56 -8.58 -2.74 7.73
CA TYR A 56 -7.24 -2.19 7.73
C TYR A 56 -7.31 -0.71 8.13
N VAL A 57 -6.23 -0.18 8.68
CA VAL A 57 -6.12 1.22 9.08
C VAL A 57 -4.77 1.76 8.62
N ASP A 58 -4.77 2.98 8.09
CA ASP A 58 -3.53 3.74 7.92
C ASP A 58 -3.22 4.44 9.25
N VAL A 59 -2.16 3.99 9.93
CA VAL A 59 -1.78 4.52 11.25
C VAL A 59 -1.03 5.84 11.15
N ASP A 60 -0.48 6.16 9.97
CA ASP A 60 0.19 7.42 9.68
C ASP A 60 -0.31 8.06 8.37
N PRO A 61 -1.59 8.52 8.32
CA PRO A 61 -2.22 9.06 7.12
C PRO A 61 -1.79 10.51 6.83
N ARG A 62 -0.55 10.89 7.14
CA ARG A 62 0.02 12.20 6.79
C ARG A 62 0.31 12.25 5.29
N ARG A 63 -0.10 13.32 4.59
CA ARG A 63 0.09 13.50 3.14
C ARG A 63 1.54 13.39 2.68
N SER A 64 2.48 13.77 3.55
CA SER A 64 3.93 13.75 3.30
C SER A 64 4.60 12.42 3.66
N ARG A 65 3.86 11.44 4.19
CA ARG A 65 4.37 10.13 4.60
C ARG A 65 3.83 9.03 3.68
N GLN A 66 4.58 7.95 3.57
CA GLN A 66 4.07 6.71 2.96
C GLN A 66 2.91 6.16 3.81
N ALA A 67 2.06 5.34 3.21
CA ALA A 67 1.02 4.63 3.94
C ALA A 67 1.64 3.63 4.92
N ASP A 68 1.13 3.63 6.16
CA ASP A 68 1.52 2.69 7.20
C ASP A 68 0.28 1.85 7.56
N ILE A 69 0.09 0.75 6.83
CA ILE A 69 -1.16 -0.02 6.89
C ILE A 69 -1.03 -1.18 7.87
N CYS A 70 -1.95 -1.22 8.84
CA CYS A 70 -2.13 -2.33 9.76
C CYS A 70 -3.52 -2.94 9.65
N THR A 71 -3.66 -4.21 9.97
CA THR A 71 -4.97 -4.84 10.23
C THR A 71 -5.57 -4.32 11.54
N LYS A 72 -6.90 -4.44 11.72
CA LYS A 72 -7.59 -4.07 12.97
C LYS A 72 -7.75 -5.26 13.91
N GLN A 73 -7.42 -5.07 15.19
CA GLN A 73 -7.59 -6.07 16.22
C GLN A 73 -9.07 -6.47 16.34
N GLY A 74 -9.33 -7.78 16.34
CA GLY A 74 -10.70 -8.33 16.39
C GLY A 74 -11.56 -7.95 15.18
N ASN A 75 -10.96 -7.44 14.11
CA ASN A 75 -11.65 -6.91 12.93
C ASN A 75 -12.70 -5.82 13.29
N ALA A 76 -12.51 -5.12 14.41
CA ALA A 76 -13.43 -4.10 14.89
C ALA A 76 -13.07 -2.73 14.30
N PHE A 77 -14.08 -1.93 13.96
CA PHE A 77 -13.89 -0.62 13.33
C PHE A 77 -13.09 0.35 14.22
N ASP A 78 -13.35 0.34 15.53
CA ASP A 78 -12.58 1.09 16.54
C ASP A 78 -11.52 0.24 17.25
N GLY A 79 -11.23 -0.96 16.75
CA GLY A 79 -10.17 -1.81 17.30
C GLY A 79 -8.79 -1.17 17.14
N GLU A 80 -7.84 -1.51 18.01
CA GLU A 80 -6.47 -1.05 17.86
C GLU A 80 -5.82 -1.61 16.58
N PRO A 81 -4.82 -0.93 16.00
CA PRO A 81 -3.95 -1.54 14.99
C PRO A 81 -3.33 -2.83 15.54
N CYS A 82 -3.28 -3.88 14.71
CA CYS A 82 -2.82 -5.22 15.08
C CYS A 82 -1.52 -5.56 14.34
N ASP A 83 -1.63 -6.15 13.14
CA ASP A 83 -0.47 -6.60 12.37
C ASP A 83 -0.23 -5.68 11.16
N PRO A 84 1.02 -5.21 10.92
CA PRO A 84 1.35 -4.48 9.71
C PRO A 84 1.19 -5.36 8.48
N VAL A 85 0.83 -4.74 7.35
CA VAL A 85 0.82 -5.43 6.05
C VAL A 85 2.26 -5.83 5.69
N PRO A 86 2.49 -7.03 5.12
CA PRO A 86 3.83 -7.46 4.74
C PRO A 86 4.54 -6.45 3.84
N GLU A 87 5.83 -6.24 4.08
CA GLU A 87 6.67 -5.41 3.22
C GLU A 87 6.63 -5.89 1.77
N GLY A 88 6.67 -4.93 0.83
CA GLY A 88 6.56 -5.22 -0.60
C GLY A 88 5.13 -5.46 -1.10
N THR A 89 4.12 -5.46 -0.23
CA THR A 89 2.71 -5.46 -0.68
C THR A 89 2.38 -4.14 -1.37
N ILE A 90 1.83 -4.22 -2.58
CA ILE A 90 1.35 -3.04 -3.30
C ILE A 90 -0.03 -2.68 -2.75
N ILE A 91 -0.17 -1.46 -2.23
CA ILE A 91 -1.44 -0.95 -1.72
C ILE A 91 -2.15 -0.15 -2.80
N GLU A 92 -3.37 -0.55 -3.15
CA GLU A 92 -4.25 0.19 -4.04
C GLU A 92 -5.43 0.76 -3.23
N PHE A 93 -5.53 2.09 -3.13
CA PHE A 93 -6.62 2.74 -2.40
C PHE A 93 -7.81 3.05 -3.31
N VAL A 94 -9.01 2.83 -2.80
CA VAL A 94 -10.26 3.04 -3.54
C VAL A 94 -11.21 3.93 -2.72
N PRO A 95 -11.66 5.09 -3.24
CA PRO A 95 -11.29 5.68 -4.54
C PRO A 95 -9.90 6.32 -4.58
N ALA A 96 -9.36 6.70 -3.41
CA ALA A 96 -8.03 7.27 -3.24
C ALA A 96 -7.62 7.12 -1.77
N ARG A 97 -6.34 7.33 -1.45
CA ARG A 97 -5.85 7.35 -0.06
C ARG A 97 -6.46 8.54 0.67
N ASP A 98 -7.18 8.26 1.75
CA ASP A 98 -7.64 9.30 2.67
C ASP A 98 -6.49 9.71 3.61
N THR A 99 -6.32 11.01 3.83
CA THR A 99 -5.20 11.58 4.60
C THR A 99 -5.70 12.64 5.57
N TRP A 100 -4.91 12.96 6.59
CA TRP A 100 -5.17 14.13 7.40
C TRP A 100 -4.98 15.43 6.60
N ASP A 101 -5.73 16.46 6.97
CA ASP A 101 -5.78 17.75 6.26
C ASP A 101 -4.72 18.76 6.70
N PHE A 102 -3.76 18.35 7.54
CA PHE A 102 -2.71 19.21 8.09
C PHE A 102 -1.30 18.76 7.74
#